data_AF-A0A9D9H677-F1
#
_entry.id   AF-A0A9D9H677-F1
#
_cell.length_a   1.000
_cell.length_b   1.000
_cell.length_c   1.000
_cell.angle_alpha   90.00
_cell.angle_beta   90.00
_cell.angle_gamma   90.00
#
_symmetry.space_group_name_H-M   'P 1'
#
loop_
_entity.id
_entity.type
_entity.pdbx_description
1 polymer ?
#
loop_
_entity_poly.entity_id
_entity_poly.type
_entity_poly.pdbx_seq_one_letter_code
_entity_poly.pdbx_strand_id
1 'polypeptide(L)'
;MTTLIKNATIIPMTERDYFLKGNILIENGFIKAVGSIDTDADETIDASSMIALPSFVNAHTHLAMTLMRNYKDTAENLQLWLSEIFPIEDKLNDEDVYQASRLGALELIDSGCTVFADMYFHAWNTVRAVKEAGMRAVIGQTFMNDEADAKFRIRELAPKLLDAIGKSDMIRLDAAVHAIYTSTPGCYEVATEWVKERGVRMNTHLSETRKEVDDCIKQFGKRPTELLESIGVFSVPCYVAHGVHISEDEMEILKERNVSVVHNPSSNMKLASGIAPVKTYRNKGINVALGTDGASSNNNLSMMKEMNIAALLQTVANMT
;
A
#
# COMPACT_ATOMS: atom_id res chain seq x y z
N MET A 1 5.28 8.16 30.32
CA MET A 1 6.68 7.85 29.98
C MET A 1 7.14 8.86 28.93
N THR A 2 8.33 9.40 29.12
CA THR A 2 8.96 10.41 28.28
C THR A 2 10.26 9.86 27.68
N THR A 3 10.46 10.06 26.38
CA THR A 3 11.71 9.70 25.69
C THR A 3 12.26 10.94 25.01
N LEU A 4 13.56 11.20 25.16
CA LEU A 4 14.26 12.30 24.54
C LEU A 4 15.32 11.78 23.57
N ILE A 5 15.12 12.00 22.28
CA ILE A 5 16.13 11.74 21.25
C ILE A 5 16.99 13.00 21.15
N LYS A 6 18.28 12.91 21.48
CA LYS A 6 19.20 14.05 21.56
C LYS A 6 20.11 14.17 20.34
N ASN A 7 20.42 15.41 19.97
CA ASN A 7 21.46 15.79 19.02
C ASN A 7 21.30 15.23 17.59
N ALA A 8 20.08 14.86 17.19
CA ALA A 8 19.81 14.35 15.85
C ALA A 8 19.94 15.44 14.78
N THR A 9 20.30 15.02 13.56
CA THR A 9 19.95 15.79 12.36
C THR A 9 18.52 15.43 11.97
N ILE A 10 17.60 16.37 12.13
CA ILE A 10 16.15 16.14 12.00
C ILE A 10 15.67 16.68 10.66
N ILE A 11 15.02 15.81 9.88
CA ILE A 11 14.35 16.15 8.63
C ILE A 11 12.85 15.97 8.88
N PRO A 12 12.10 17.03 9.23
CA PRO A 12 10.73 16.91 9.72
C PRO A 12 9.69 16.68 8.61
N MET A 13 10.09 16.82 7.33
CA MET A 13 9.22 16.68 6.15
C MET A 13 8.03 17.68 6.11
N THR A 14 8.15 18.81 6.82
CA THR A 14 7.14 19.89 6.83
C THR A 14 7.30 20.88 5.67
N GLU A 15 8.51 21.00 5.15
CA GLU A 15 8.86 21.86 4.02
C GLU A 15 9.97 21.19 3.21
N ARG A 16 10.03 21.51 1.92
CA ARG A 16 11.09 21.02 1.02
C ARG A 16 12.44 21.61 1.44
N ASP A 17 13.49 20.79 1.41
CA ASP A 17 14.88 21.19 1.70
C ASP A 17 15.12 21.76 3.12
N TYR A 18 14.20 21.50 4.05
CA TYR A 18 14.30 21.94 5.45
C TYR A 18 14.81 20.82 6.38
N PHE A 19 15.84 21.14 7.19
CA PHE A 19 16.35 20.29 8.25
C PHE A 19 16.92 21.14 9.40
N LEU A 20 17.04 20.56 10.59
CA LEU A 20 17.65 21.21 11.76
C LEU A 20 18.48 20.22 12.57
N LYS A 21 19.38 20.73 13.43
CA LYS A 21 20.00 19.94 14.50
C LYS A 21 19.29 20.22 15.81
N GLY A 22 18.94 19.18 16.56
CA GLY A 22 18.27 19.35 17.84
C GLY A 22 17.77 18.05 18.44
N ASN A 23 16.78 18.19 19.31
CA ASN A 23 16.22 17.11 20.12
C ASN A 23 14.74 16.88 19.75
N ILE A 24 14.24 15.67 19.99
CA ILE A 24 12.83 15.30 19.85
C ILE A 24 12.36 14.78 21.20
N LEU A 25 11.40 15.48 21.82
CA LEU A 25 10.76 15.03 23.05
C LEU A 25 9.46 14.29 22.70
N ILE A 26 9.36 13.05 23.17
CA ILE A 26 8.19 12.20 23.03
C ILE A 26 7.56 12.03 24.41
N GLU A 27 6.26 12.28 24.51
CA GLU A 27 5.48 12.12 25.74
C GLU A 27 4.27 11.24 25.44
N ASN A 28 4.16 10.09 26.13
CA ASN A 28 3.04 9.15 26.01
C ASN A 28 2.74 8.73 24.56
N GLY A 29 3.79 8.52 23.76
CA GLY A 29 3.68 8.09 22.36
C GLY A 29 3.47 9.22 21.34
N PHE A 30 3.41 10.48 21.79
CA PHE A 30 3.23 11.64 20.92
C PHE A 30 4.45 12.55 20.92
N ILE A 31 4.75 13.15 19.78
CA ILE A 31 5.78 14.18 19.68
C ILE A 31 5.29 15.42 20.42
N LYS A 32 6.00 15.81 21.49
CA LYS A 32 5.68 16.97 22.32
C LYS A 32 6.37 18.24 21.85
N ALA A 33 7.64 18.13 21.45
CA ALA A 33 8.45 19.24 20.97
C ALA A 33 9.60 18.73 20.08
N VAL A 34 10.06 19.60 19.17
CA VAL A 34 11.20 19.36 18.28
C VAL A 34 12.07 20.62 18.23
N GLY A 35 13.39 20.47 18.34
CA GLY A 35 14.35 21.57 18.20
C GLY A 35 15.25 21.73 19.41
N SER A 36 15.47 22.96 19.88
CA SER A 36 16.26 23.22 21.08
C SER A 36 15.41 22.91 22.31
N ILE A 37 15.67 21.76 22.93
CA ILE A 37 14.94 21.27 24.11
C ILE A 37 15.98 20.95 25.18
N ASP A 38 15.87 21.62 26.33
CA ASP A 38 16.71 21.38 27.50
C ASP A 38 15.81 20.86 28.64
N THR A 39 15.66 19.54 28.70
CA THR A 39 14.87 18.83 29.71
C THR A 39 15.45 17.45 29.97
N ASP A 40 15.19 16.93 31.16
CA ASP A 40 15.35 15.51 31.46
C ASP A 40 14.13 14.72 30.95
N ALA A 41 14.33 13.43 30.70
CA ALA A 41 13.30 12.48 30.29
C ALA A 41 13.58 11.10 30.93
N ASP A 42 12.56 10.25 31.00
CA ASP A 42 12.67 8.90 31.58
C ASP A 42 13.67 8.04 30.79
N GLU A 43 13.74 8.24 29.47
CA GLU A 43 14.67 7.59 28.55
C GLU A 43 15.36 8.64 27.66
N THR A 44 16.66 8.46 27.42
CA THR A 44 17.43 9.32 26.51
C THR A 44 18.17 8.47 25.48
N ILE A 45 18.03 8.85 24.21
CA ILE A 45 18.71 8.24 23.07
C ILE A 45 19.66 9.28 22.46
N ASP A 46 20.96 8.98 22.42
CA ASP A 46 21.93 9.85 21.73
C ASP A 46 21.94 9.54 20.22
N ALA A 47 21.45 10.51 19.43
CA ALA A 47 21.37 10.45 17.98
C ALA A 47 22.37 11.40 17.30
N SER A 48 23.46 11.79 17.98
CA SER A 48 24.50 12.70 17.47
C SER A 48 25.07 12.32 16.09
N SER A 49 25.09 11.03 15.77
CA SER A 49 25.56 10.48 14.48
C SER A 49 24.43 9.96 13.58
N MET A 50 23.18 10.35 13.84
CA MET A 50 22.00 9.82 13.16
C MET A 50 21.16 10.92 12.52
N ILE A 51 20.37 10.49 11.53
CA ILE A 51 19.31 11.29 10.93
C ILE A 51 17.97 10.81 11.48
N ALA A 52 17.15 11.74 11.96
CA ALA A 52 15.78 11.47 12.38
C ALA A 52 14.80 11.95 11.29
N LEU A 53 13.95 11.04 10.84
CA LEU A 53 12.90 11.25 9.84
C LEU A 53 11.58 10.71 10.40
N PRO A 54 10.42 11.20 9.93
CA PRO A 54 9.18 10.44 10.05
C PRO A 54 9.38 9.03 9.48
N SER A 55 8.74 8.03 10.09
CA SER A 55 8.80 6.68 9.56
C SER A 55 8.25 6.62 8.14
N PHE A 56 8.80 5.70 7.33
CA PHE A 56 8.24 5.42 6.02
C PHE A 56 6.84 4.85 6.12
N VAL A 57 6.02 5.19 5.13
CA VAL A 57 4.68 4.65 4.93
C VAL A 57 4.69 3.83 3.64
N ASN A 58 4.49 2.53 3.76
CA ASN A 58 4.34 1.63 2.62
C ASN A 58 2.87 1.52 2.23
N ALA A 59 2.43 2.28 1.23
CA ALA A 59 1.01 2.41 0.92
C ALA A 59 0.41 1.21 0.16
N HIS A 60 1.19 0.17 -0.14
CA HIS A 60 0.70 -1.04 -0.79
C HIS A 60 1.64 -2.24 -0.59
N THR A 61 1.12 -3.29 0.05
CA THR A 61 1.79 -4.57 0.26
C THR A 61 0.86 -5.75 0.01
N HIS A 62 1.49 -6.89 -0.28
CA HIS A 62 0.95 -8.23 -0.06
C HIS A 62 1.86 -8.94 0.94
N LEU A 63 1.70 -8.65 2.23
CA LEU A 63 2.73 -8.87 3.26
C LEU A 63 3.12 -10.33 3.40
N ALA A 64 2.16 -11.24 3.33
CA ALA A 64 2.41 -12.67 3.46
C ALA A 64 3.02 -13.31 2.18
N MET A 65 3.22 -12.56 1.10
CA MET A 65 3.97 -13.06 -0.06
C MET A 65 5.47 -13.26 0.22
N THR A 66 5.96 -12.95 1.42
CA THR A 66 7.33 -13.28 1.85
C THR A 66 7.66 -14.77 1.74
N LEU A 67 6.67 -15.67 1.82
CA LEU A 67 6.87 -17.11 1.60
C LEU A 67 7.16 -17.46 0.14
N MET A 68 6.74 -16.61 -0.81
CA MET A 68 6.93 -16.78 -2.25
C MET A 68 8.04 -15.88 -2.78
N ARG A 69 8.92 -15.40 -1.89
CA ARG A 69 10.06 -14.56 -2.28
C ARG A 69 10.93 -15.28 -3.29
N ASN A 70 11.23 -14.59 -4.38
CA ASN A 70 11.98 -15.10 -5.51
C ASN A 70 11.33 -16.26 -6.29
N TYR A 71 10.08 -16.61 -5.98
CA TYR A 71 9.37 -17.63 -6.73
C TYR A 71 8.94 -17.08 -8.10
N LYS A 72 9.29 -17.81 -9.17
CA LYS A 72 8.99 -17.46 -10.57
C LYS A 72 9.46 -16.06 -10.99
N ASP A 73 10.67 -15.70 -10.55
CA ASP A 73 11.32 -14.41 -10.87
C ASP A 73 11.58 -14.15 -12.35
N THR A 74 11.57 -15.18 -13.17
CA THR A 74 11.79 -15.09 -14.62
C THR A 74 10.49 -15.08 -15.42
N ALA A 75 9.33 -14.92 -14.77
CA ALA A 75 8.07 -14.79 -15.48
C ALA A 75 8.10 -13.56 -16.40
N GLU A 76 7.65 -13.71 -17.64
CA GLU A 76 7.78 -12.66 -18.66
C GLU A 76 6.82 -11.49 -18.44
N ASN A 77 5.72 -11.72 -17.74
CA ASN A 77 4.70 -10.71 -17.44
C ASN A 77 3.83 -11.11 -16.24
N LEU A 78 3.04 -10.15 -15.75
CA LEU A 78 2.08 -10.30 -14.64
C LEU A 78 1.18 -11.54 -14.79
N GLN A 79 0.58 -11.77 -15.96
CA GLN A 79 -0.43 -12.84 -16.10
C GLN A 79 0.17 -14.24 -15.99
N LEU A 80 1.37 -14.43 -16.56
CA LEU A 80 2.12 -15.69 -16.40
C LEU A 80 2.55 -15.88 -14.95
N TRP A 81 3.00 -14.83 -14.28
CA TRP A 81 3.35 -14.88 -12.87
C TRP A 81 2.14 -15.23 -11.99
N LEU A 82 1.00 -14.55 -12.16
CA LEU A 82 -0.24 -14.83 -11.43
C LEU A 82 -0.73 -16.27 -11.61
N SER A 83 -0.59 -16.83 -12.81
CA SER A 83 -0.97 -18.23 -13.09
C SER A 83 -0.18 -19.27 -12.27
N GLU A 84 0.98 -18.89 -11.75
CA GLU A 84 1.84 -19.71 -10.89
C GLU A 84 1.64 -19.39 -9.40
N ILE A 85 1.30 -18.13 -9.08
CA ILE A 85 1.10 -17.65 -7.71
C ILE A 85 -0.24 -18.11 -7.13
N PHE A 86 -1.35 -17.90 -7.84
CA PHE A 86 -2.68 -18.22 -7.32
C PHE A 86 -2.82 -19.69 -6.84
N PRO A 87 -2.30 -20.71 -7.56
CA PRO A 87 -2.36 -22.09 -7.09
C PRO A 87 -1.58 -22.37 -5.79
N ILE A 88 -0.62 -21.51 -5.42
CA ILE A 88 0.11 -21.59 -4.15
C ILE A 88 -0.71 -20.89 -3.07
N GLU A 89 -1.22 -19.68 -3.35
CA GLU A 89 -2.05 -18.92 -2.43
C GLU A 89 -3.30 -19.70 -2.00
N ASP A 90 -3.94 -20.42 -2.93
CA ASP A 90 -5.09 -21.30 -2.66
C ASP A 90 -4.81 -22.42 -1.64
N LYS A 91 -3.53 -22.72 -1.37
CA LYS A 91 -3.11 -23.75 -0.42
C LYS A 91 -2.68 -23.17 0.93
N LEU A 92 -2.53 -21.85 1.04
CA LEU A 92 -2.13 -21.21 2.29
C LEU A 92 -3.26 -21.32 3.31
N ASN A 93 -2.89 -21.60 4.55
CA ASN A 93 -3.81 -21.57 5.68
C ASN A 93 -3.53 -20.36 6.59
N ASP A 94 -4.36 -20.21 7.61
CA ASP A 94 -4.28 -19.14 8.61
C ASP A 94 -2.87 -18.99 9.23
N GLU A 95 -2.23 -20.10 9.56
CA GLU A 95 -0.92 -20.10 10.22
C GLU A 95 0.20 -19.73 9.25
N ASP A 96 0.10 -20.16 7.99
CA ASP A 96 1.06 -19.76 6.95
C ASP A 96 1.05 -18.23 6.78
N VAL A 97 -0.14 -17.64 6.65
CA VAL A 97 -0.30 -16.18 6.50
C VAL A 97 0.19 -15.45 7.74
N TYR A 98 -0.05 -15.98 8.94
CA TYR A 98 0.48 -15.38 10.17
C TYR A 98 2.01 -15.34 10.18
N GLN A 99 2.67 -16.49 9.98
CA GLN A 99 4.13 -16.56 10.04
C GLN A 99 4.79 -15.73 8.94
N ALA A 100 4.22 -15.76 7.73
CA ALA A 100 4.66 -14.92 6.62
C ALA A 100 4.52 -13.42 6.92
N SER A 101 3.39 -13.03 7.52
CA SER A 101 3.14 -11.64 7.90
C SER A 101 4.08 -11.17 9.00
N ARG A 102 4.45 -12.04 9.96
CA ARG A 102 5.47 -11.71 10.97
C ARG A 102 6.83 -11.46 10.33
N LEU A 103 7.22 -12.29 9.37
CA LEU A 103 8.47 -12.09 8.62
C LEU A 103 8.43 -10.77 7.84
N GLY A 104 7.31 -10.47 7.18
CA GLY A 104 7.16 -9.20 6.45
C GLY A 104 7.19 -7.98 7.38
N ALA A 105 6.51 -8.04 8.53
CA ALA A 105 6.51 -6.98 9.53
C ALA A 105 7.93 -6.71 10.06
N LEU A 106 8.72 -7.76 10.34
CA LEU A 106 10.12 -7.62 10.75
C LEU A 106 10.95 -6.90 9.68
N GLU A 107 10.81 -7.26 8.40
CA GLU A 107 11.53 -6.62 7.29
C GLU A 107 11.11 -5.14 7.08
N LEU A 108 9.82 -4.83 7.26
CA LEU A 108 9.34 -3.45 7.22
C LEU A 108 9.97 -2.61 8.35
N ILE A 109 9.98 -3.13 9.59
CA ILE A 109 10.60 -2.44 10.74
C ILE A 109 12.10 -2.23 10.49
N ASP A 110 12.81 -3.28 10.06
CA ASP A 110 14.25 -3.23 9.77
C ASP A 110 14.59 -2.19 8.69
N SER A 111 13.68 -1.97 7.74
CA SER A 111 13.84 -0.95 6.69
C SER A 111 13.31 0.45 7.06
N GLY A 112 12.89 0.67 8.30
CA GLY A 112 12.42 1.97 8.81
C GLY A 112 10.95 2.29 8.52
N CYS A 113 10.17 1.30 8.10
CA CYS A 113 8.74 1.40 7.82
C CYS A 113 7.90 0.89 8.99
N THR A 114 7.12 1.77 9.63
CA THR A 114 6.24 1.42 10.76
C THR A 114 4.75 1.55 10.43
N VAL A 115 4.42 1.94 9.19
CA VAL A 115 3.04 2.06 8.69
C VAL A 115 2.94 1.42 7.32
N PHE A 116 1.97 0.52 7.11
CA PHE A 116 1.74 -0.06 5.80
C PHE A 116 0.26 -0.30 5.49
N ALA A 117 -0.07 -0.49 4.21
CA ALA A 117 -1.39 -0.93 3.78
C ALA A 117 -1.32 -2.29 3.08
N ASP A 118 -2.06 -3.26 3.60
CA ASP A 118 -2.03 -4.65 3.15
C ASP A 118 -3.32 -5.05 2.43
N MET A 119 -3.16 -5.72 1.30
CA MET A 119 -4.21 -6.43 0.59
C MET A 119 -3.82 -7.89 0.56
N TYR A 120 -4.43 -8.75 1.36
CA TYR A 120 -4.13 -10.19 1.29
C TYR A 120 -5.28 -11.05 1.83
N PHE A 121 -5.26 -12.34 1.54
CA PHE A 121 -6.21 -13.30 2.09
C PHE A 121 -5.88 -13.62 3.56
N HIS A 122 -6.83 -14.20 4.29
CA HIS A 122 -6.68 -14.53 5.72
C HIS A 122 -6.21 -13.35 6.58
N ALA A 123 -6.63 -12.13 6.23
CA ALA A 123 -6.10 -10.88 6.77
C ALA A 123 -6.21 -10.73 8.31
N TRP A 124 -7.06 -11.50 8.98
CA TRP A 124 -7.09 -11.57 10.45
C TRP A 124 -5.77 -12.08 11.04
N ASN A 125 -5.02 -12.91 10.30
CA ASN A 125 -3.69 -13.36 10.70
C ASN A 125 -2.61 -12.30 10.45
N THR A 126 -2.75 -11.48 9.40
CA THR A 126 -1.94 -10.26 9.27
C THR A 126 -2.16 -9.36 10.48
N VAL A 127 -3.41 -9.14 10.90
CA VAL A 127 -3.73 -8.34 12.09
C VAL A 127 -3.07 -8.90 13.35
N ARG A 128 -3.07 -10.23 13.53
CA ARG A 128 -2.39 -10.90 14.65
C ARG A 128 -0.90 -10.57 14.66
N ALA A 129 -0.23 -10.68 13.52
CA ALA A 129 1.20 -10.37 13.38
C ALA A 129 1.50 -8.87 13.62
N VAL A 130 0.67 -7.96 13.09
CA VAL A 130 0.83 -6.51 13.24
C VAL A 130 0.68 -6.08 14.70
N LYS A 131 -0.28 -6.66 15.42
CA LYS A 131 -0.47 -6.39 16.86
C LYS A 131 0.74 -6.84 17.68
N GLU A 132 1.28 -8.02 17.38
CA GLU A 132 2.52 -8.51 18.02
C GLU A 132 3.70 -7.59 17.75
N ALA A 133 3.83 -7.10 16.51
CA ALA A 133 4.92 -6.22 16.09
C ALA A 133 4.77 -4.76 16.58
N GLY A 134 3.62 -4.37 17.11
CA GLY A 134 3.36 -2.99 17.56
C GLY A 134 3.28 -1.96 16.42
N MET A 135 2.96 -2.39 15.20
CA MET A 135 2.95 -1.54 14.00
C MET A 135 1.60 -0.88 13.75
N ARG A 136 1.61 0.20 12.97
CA ARG A 136 0.38 0.77 12.40
C ARG A 136 0.10 0.11 11.06
N ALA A 137 -1.14 -0.24 10.79
CA ALA A 137 -1.51 -0.82 9.51
C ALA A 137 -2.87 -0.37 9.01
N VAL A 138 -3.04 -0.45 7.71
CA VAL A 138 -4.32 -0.43 7.02
C VAL A 138 -4.50 -1.83 6.45
N ILE A 139 -5.55 -2.53 6.83
CA ILE A 139 -5.77 -3.92 6.44
C ILE A 139 -7.03 -4.01 5.60
N GLY A 140 -6.89 -4.51 4.38
CA GLY A 140 -7.98 -4.70 3.44
C GLY A 140 -8.81 -5.94 3.72
N GLN A 141 -10.13 -5.80 3.79
CA GLN A 141 -11.00 -6.92 3.46
C GLN A 141 -10.88 -7.20 1.97
N THR A 142 -10.24 -8.32 1.61
CA THR A 142 -9.99 -8.67 0.20
C THR A 142 -11.25 -9.19 -0.48
N PHE A 143 -11.56 -8.63 -1.64
CA PHE A 143 -12.65 -8.98 -2.56
C PHE A 143 -12.09 -9.46 -3.89
N MET A 144 -12.74 -10.47 -4.47
CA MET A 144 -12.39 -11.06 -5.77
C MET A 144 -13.65 -11.67 -6.41
N ASN A 145 -13.55 -12.13 -7.66
CA ASN A 145 -14.59 -12.85 -8.39
C ASN A 145 -15.87 -12.01 -8.64
N ASP A 146 -17.04 -12.47 -8.21
CA ASP A 146 -18.32 -11.88 -8.55
C ASP A 146 -19.08 -11.33 -7.33
N GLU A 147 -20.30 -10.86 -7.58
CA GLU A 147 -21.19 -10.33 -6.56
C GLU A 147 -21.49 -11.33 -5.44
N ALA A 148 -21.62 -12.63 -5.78
CA ALA A 148 -21.94 -13.67 -4.81
C ALA A 148 -20.74 -13.92 -3.88
N ASP A 149 -19.52 -13.97 -4.44
CA ASP A 149 -18.28 -14.08 -3.64
C ASP A 149 -18.09 -12.83 -2.76
N ALA A 150 -18.34 -11.63 -3.28
CA ALA A 150 -18.26 -10.40 -2.50
C ALA A 150 -19.22 -10.42 -1.29
N LYS A 151 -20.48 -10.83 -1.50
CA LYS A 151 -21.47 -10.99 -0.42
C LYS A 151 -21.05 -12.06 0.59
N PHE A 152 -20.50 -13.18 0.12
CA PHE A 152 -19.95 -14.22 0.98
C PHE A 152 -18.81 -13.69 1.86
N ARG A 153 -17.86 -12.97 1.27
CA ARG A 153 -16.71 -12.39 2.00
C ARG A 153 -17.16 -11.39 3.06
N ILE A 154 -18.15 -10.55 2.77
CA ILE A 154 -18.76 -9.65 3.75
C ILE A 154 -19.41 -10.43 4.91
N ARG A 155 -20.13 -11.51 4.59
CA ARG A 155 -20.88 -12.28 5.59
C ARG A 155 -19.97 -13.15 6.46
N GLU A 156 -18.94 -13.77 5.89
CA GLU A 156 -18.16 -14.83 6.54
C GLU A 156 -16.74 -14.41 6.95
N LEU A 157 -16.11 -13.49 6.19
CA LEU A 157 -14.70 -13.13 6.40
C LEU A 157 -14.53 -11.79 7.09
N ALA A 158 -15.34 -10.78 6.72
CA ALA A 158 -15.28 -9.47 7.34
C ALA A 158 -15.50 -9.51 8.86
N PRO A 159 -16.41 -10.33 9.43
CA PRO A 159 -16.56 -10.45 10.88
C PRO A 159 -15.29 -10.96 11.57
N LYS A 160 -14.57 -11.92 10.97
CA LYS A 160 -13.30 -12.42 11.51
C LYS A 160 -12.24 -11.34 11.53
N LEU A 161 -12.14 -10.57 10.45
CA LEU A 161 -11.20 -9.46 10.35
C LEU A 161 -11.53 -8.36 11.37
N LEU A 162 -12.79 -8.00 11.51
CA LEU A 162 -13.26 -7.00 12.48
C LEU A 162 -13.00 -7.43 13.93
N ASP A 163 -13.27 -8.68 14.26
CA ASP A 163 -12.98 -9.25 15.58
C ASP A 163 -11.47 -9.22 15.87
N ALA A 164 -10.66 -9.63 14.89
CA ALA A 164 -9.21 -9.59 14.99
C ALA A 164 -8.69 -8.15 15.17
N ILE A 165 -9.27 -7.15 14.51
CA ILE A 165 -8.92 -5.73 14.69
C ILE A 165 -9.33 -5.26 16.10
N GLY A 166 -10.56 -5.55 16.51
CA GLY A 166 -11.10 -5.13 17.81
C GLY A 166 -11.13 -3.62 17.97
N LYS A 167 -10.69 -3.11 19.12
CA LYS A 167 -10.63 -1.68 19.46
C LYS A 167 -9.26 -1.05 19.22
N SER A 168 -8.51 -1.53 18.22
CA SER A 168 -7.15 -1.05 17.97
C SER A 168 -7.16 0.35 17.34
N ASP A 169 -6.46 1.31 17.95
CA ASP A 169 -6.21 2.64 17.36
C ASP A 169 -5.01 2.64 16.38
N MET A 170 -4.37 1.48 16.22
CA MET A 170 -3.21 1.29 15.34
C MET A 170 -3.57 0.63 14.01
N ILE A 171 -4.75 0.02 13.89
CA ILE A 171 -5.13 -0.76 12.71
C ILE A 171 -6.45 -0.24 12.15
N ARG A 172 -6.41 0.26 10.91
CA ARG A 172 -7.60 0.68 10.15
C ARG A 172 -8.05 -0.45 9.21
N LEU A 173 -9.36 -0.64 9.09
CA LEU A 173 -9.96 -1.49 8.05
C LEU A 173 -10.23 -0.67 6.79
N ASP A 174 -9.89 -1.21 5.62
CA ASP A 174 -10.34 -0.72 4.30
C ASP A 174 -10.93 -1.89 3.47
N ALA A 175 -11.59 -1.60 2.35
CA ALA A 175 -11.93 -2.61 1.34
C ALA A 175 -10.81 -2.74 0.32
N ALA A 176 -10.52 -3.96 -0.12
CA ALA A 176 -9.47 -4.26 -1.09
C ALA A 176 -10.00 -5.15 -2.21
N VAL A 177 -10.51 -4.56 -3.29
CA VAL A 177 -10.91 -5.34 -4.48
C VAL A 177 -9.66 -5.57 -5.33
N HIS A 178 -9.35 -6.82 -5.68
CA HIS A 178 -8.07 -7.13 -6.33
C HIS A 178 -7.84 -6.31 -7.61
N ALA A 179 -8.56 -6.61 -8.69
CA ALA A 179 -8.42 -5.88 -9.96
C ALA A 179 -9.60 -6.18 -10.90
N ILE A 180 -9.80 -5.36 -11.94
CA ILE A 180 -10.90 -5.53 -12.91
C ILE A 180 -10.83 -6.84 -13.72
N TYR A 181 -9.65 -7.45 -13.85
CA TYR A 181 -9.48 -8.72 -14.58
C TYR A 181 -9.73 -9.96 -13.70
N THR A 182 -9.93 -9.77 -12.39
CA THR A 182 -10.29 -10.83 -11.44
C THR A 182 -11.62 -10.60 -10.76
N SER A 183 -12.27 -9.46 -11.02
CA SER A 183 -13.42 -9.01 -10.26
C SER A 183 -14.43 -8.34 -11.17
N THR A 184 -15.66 -8.84 -11.19
CA THR A 184 -16.73 -8.31 -12.04
C THR A 184 -17.21 -6.94 -11.53
N PRO A 185 -17.88 -6.13 -12.37
CA PRO A 185 -18.52 -4.89 -11.91
C PRO A 185 -19.41 -5.07 -10.68
N GLY A 186 -20.19 -6.17 -10.61
CA GLY A 186 -21.03 -6.47 -9.44
C GLY A 186 -20.24 -6.71 -8.15
N CYS A 187 -19.02 -7.24 -8.23
CA CYS A 187 -18.12 -7.34 -7.07
C CYS A 187 -17.74 -5.94 -6.55
N TYR A 188 -17.36 -5.03 -7.46
CA TYR A 188 -17.05 -3.64 -7.13
C TYR A 188 -18.24 -2.87 -6.57
N GLU A 189 -19.43 -3.06 -7.13
CA GLU A 189 -20.66 -2.41 -6.65
C GLU A 189 -20.96 -2.82 -5.20
N VAL A 190 -20.93 -4.13 -4.90
CA VAL A 190 -21.12 -4.64 -3.52
C VAL A 190 -20.05 -4.10 -2.58
N ALA A 191 -18.78 -4.14 -2.98
CA ALA A 191 -17.69 -3.63 -2.15
C ALA A 191 -17.82 -2.12 -1.92
N THR A 192 -18.27 -1.35 -2.91
CA THR A 192 -18.48 0.11 -2.81
C THR A 192 -19.58 0.44 -1.82
N GLU A 193 -20.70 -0.27 -1.84
CA GLU A 193 -21.77 -0.09 -0.84
C GLU A 193 -21.28 -0.43 0.57
N TRP A 194 -20.51 -1.52 0.72
CA TRP A 194 -19.90 -1.87 2.01
C TRP A 194 -18.92 -0.79 2.52
N VAL A 195 -18.16 -0.16 1.62
CA VAL A 195 -17.29 0.98 1.95
C VAL A 195 -18.12 2.16 2.48
N LYS A 196 -19.23 2.50 1.81
CA LYS A 196 -20.14 3.59 2.24
C LYS A 196 -20.73 3.30 3.61
N GLU A 197 -21.26 2.10 3.82
CA GLU A 197 -21.89 1.69 5.08
C GLU A 197 -20.92 1.78 6.27
N ARG A 198 -19.63 1.51 6.05
CA ARG A 198 -18.61 1.49 7.11
C ARG A 198 -17.83 2.80 7.26
N GLY A 199 -17.92 3.71 6.29
CA GLY A 199 -17.09 4.91 6.25
C GLY A 199 -15.59 4.61 6.16
N VAL A 200 -15.23 3.53 5.44
CA VAL A 200 -13.82 3.15 5.19
C VAL A 200 -13.39 3.62 3.80
N ARG A 201 -12.24 3.14 3.29
CA ARG A 201 -11.76 3.45 1.93
C ARG A 201 -11.73 2.22 1.04
N MET A 202 -11.66 2.43 -0.27
CA MET A 202 -11.42 1.39 -1.27
C MET A 202 -9.97 1.40 -1.74
N ASN A 203 -9.39 0.23 -1.94
CA ASN A 203 -8.14 0.07 -2.68
C ASN A 203 -8.19 -1.07 -3.70
N THR A 204 -7.51 -0.87 -4.82
CA THR A 204 -7.50 -1.81 -5.94
C THR A 204 -6.29 -1.60 -6.85
N HIS A 205 -5.85 -2.63 -7.56
CA HIS A 205 -4.89 -2.48 -8.67
C HIS A 205 -5.60 -1.84 -9.87
N LEU A 206 -4.96 -0.86 -10.50
CA LEU A 206 -5.57 -0.13 -11.62
C LEU A 206 -4.56 0.17 -12.73
N SER A 207 -4.91 -0.22 -13.95
CA SER A 207 -4.13 0.07 -15.17
C SER A 207 -2.66 -0.30 -14.99
N GLU A 208 -2.41 -1.47 -14.42
CA GLU A 208 -1.07 -1.98 -14.16
C GLU A 208 -0.39 -2.39 -15.46
N THR A 209 -1.11 -3.09 -16.34
CA THR A 209 -0.55 -3.61 -17.61
C THR A 209 -1.29 -3.11 -18.83
N ARG A 210 -0.60 -3.04 -19.98
CA ARG A 210 -1.23 -2.70 -21.26
C ARG A 210 -2.35 -3.69 -21.60
N LYS A 211 -2.12 -4.97 -21.32
CA LYS A 211 -3.10 -6.04 -21.53
C LYS A 211 -4.40 -5.80 -20.76
N GLU A 212 -4.32 -5.44 -19.48
CA GLU A 212 -5.51 -5.08 -18.68
C GLU A 212 -6.32 -3.98 -19.37
N VAL A 213 -5.65 -2.90 -19.81
CA VAL A 213 -6.31 -1.78 -20.49
C VAL A 213 -6.99 -2.23 -21.78
N ASP A 214 -6.26 -2.96 -22.64
CA ASP A 214 -6.75 -3.39 -23.94
C ASP A 214 -7.93 -4.36 -23.81
N ASP A 215 -7.86 -5.30 -22.86
CA ASP A 215 -8.94 -6.24 -22.56
C ASP A 215 -10.17 -5.51 -22.01
N CYS A 216 -9.98 -4.52 -21.14
CA CYS A 216 -11.07 -3.70 -20.60
C CYS A 216 -11.79 -2.92 -21.72
N ILE A 217 -11.04 -2.30 -22.63
CA ILE A 217 -11.60 -1.59 -23.79
C ILE A 217 -12.36 -2.57 -24.69
N LYS A 218 -11.78 -3.73 -24.96
CA LYS A 218 -12.41 -4.76 -25.81
C LYS A 218 -13.73 -5.27 -25.21
N GLN A 219 -13.77 -5.46 -23.90
CA GLN A 219 -14.91 -6.04 -23.21
C GLN A 219 -16.01 -5.02 -22.91
N PHE A 220 -15.64 -3.83 -22.46
CA PHE A 220 -16.58 -2.82 -21.92
C PHE A 220 -16.65 -1.53 -22.74
N GLY A 221 -15.81 -1.38 -23.76
CA GLY A 221 -15.69 -0.13 -24.54
C GLY A 221 -15.12 1.04 -23.74
N LYS A 222 -14.49 0.77 -22.59
CA LYS A 222 -13.99 1.76 -21.63
C LYS A 222 -12.61 1.38 -21.14
N ARG A 223 -11.81 2.37 -20.77
CA ARG A 223 -10.56 2.15 -20.04
C ARG A 223 -10.84 1.81 -18.57
N PRO A 224 -9.89 1.20 -17.83
CA PRO A 224 -10.12 0.74 -16.47
C PRO A 224 -10.65 1.83 -15.53
N THR A 225 -10.07 3.03 -15.57
CA THR A 225 -10.51 4.14 -14.68
C THR A 225 -11.92 4.59 -15.03
N GLU A 226 -12.25 4.69 -16.32
CA GLU A 226 -13.57 5.07 -16.80
C GLU A 226 -14.64 4.03 -16.47
N LEU A 227 -14.28 2.74 -16.51
CA LEU A 227 -15.14 1.65 -16.08
C LEU A 227 -15.48 1.81 -14.59
N LEU A 228 -14.46 1.90 -13.73
CA LEU A 228 -14.62 2.05 -12.29
C LEU A 228 -15.40 3.31 -11.91
N GLU A 229 -15.16 4.43 -12.59
CA GLU A 229 -15.94 5.66 -12.44
C GLU A 229 -17.42 5.43 -12.77
N SER A 230 -17.70 4.76 -13.89
CA SER A 230 -19.08 4.60 -14.36
C SER A 230 -19.95 3.67 -13.52
N ILE A 231 -19.33 2.79 -12.73
CA ILE A 231 -20.01 1.94 -11.73
C ILE A 231 -19.90 2.52 -10.32
N GLY A 232 -19.39 3.76 -10.19
CA GLY A 232 -19.42 4.52 -8.94
C GLY A 232 -18.34 4.15 -7.93
N VAL A 233 -17.27 3.42 -8.29
CA VAL A 233 -16.20 3.08 -7.34
C VAL A 233 -15.54 4.33 -6.76
N PHE A 234 -15.33 5.37 -7.56
CA PHE A 234 -14.74 6.62 -7.07
C PHE A 234 -15.77 7.57 -6.41
N SER A 235 -16.99 7.08 -6.12
CA SER A 235 -17.94 7.80 -5.25
C SER A 235 -17.60 7.67 -3.76
N VAL A 236 -16.65 6.80 -3.41
CA VAL A 236 -16.07 6.66 -2.07
C VAL A 236 -14.58 7.04 -2.09
N PRO A 237 -13.94 7.31 -0.94
CA PRO A 237 -12.51 7.58 -0.90
C PRO A 237 -11.70 6.37 -1.39
N CYS A 238 -10.84 6.58 -2.40
CA CYS A 238 -10.06 5.51 -3.04
C CYS A 238 -8.57 5.82 -3.10
N TYR A 239 -7.77 4.76 -3.10
CA TYR A 239 -6.38 4.80 -3.57
C TYR A 239 -6.10 3.58 -4.43
N VAL A 240 -5.32 3.75 -5.50
CA VAL A 240 -5.13 2.73 -6.53
C VAL A 240 -3.66 2.37 -6.69
N ALA A 241 -3.35 1.09 -6.76
CA ALA A 241 -2.00 0.59 -6.92
C ALA A 241 -1.56 0.61 -8.40
N HIS A 242 -0.25 0.79 -8.60
CA HIS A 242 0.46 0.84 -9.87
C HIS A 242 0.19 2.10 -10.71
N GLY A 243 -0.99 2.22 -11.31
CA GLY A 243 -1.32 3.32 -12.21
C GLY A 243 -0.28 3.52 -13.31
N VAL A 244 0.06 2.47 -14.06
CA VAL A 244 1.12 2.55 -15.08
C VAL A 244 0.58 3.12 -16.38
N HIS A 245 -0.62 2.70 -16.78
CA HIS A 245 -1.20 2.99 -18.09
C HIS A 245 -2.44 3.87 -18.05
N ILE A 246 -2.54 4.74 -17.05
CA ILE A 246 -3.61 5.73 -16.95
C ILE A 246 -3.35 6.83 -17.97
N SER A 247 -4.35 7.13 -18.80
CA SER A 247 -4.31 8.19 -19.80
C SER A 247 -4.50 9.58 -19.17
N GLU A 248 -4.21 10.66 -19.91
CA GLU A 248 -4.40 12.02 -19.39
C GLU A 248 -5.87 12.34 -19.05
N ASP A 249 -6.82 11.81 -19.82
CA ASP A 249 -8.25 12.00 -19.55
C ASP A 249 -8.67 11.26 -18.27
N GLU A 250 -8.18 10.04 -18.06
CA GLU A 250 -8.41 9.29 -16.83
C GLU A 250 -7.78 9.98 -15.60
N MET A 251 -6.66 10.69 -15.78
CA MET A 251 -6.05 11.48 -14.70
C MET A 251 -6.96 12.60 -14.21
N GLU A 252 -7.76 13.23 -15.08
CA GLU A 252 -8.72 14.25 -14.65
C GLU A 252 -9.81 13.65 -13.74
N ILE A 253 -10.29 12.43 -14.06
CA ILE A 253 -11.20 11.69 -13.19
C ILE A 253 -10.57 11.46 -11.82
N LEU A 254 -9.34 10.94 -11.76
CA LEU A 254 -8.66 10.69 -10.49
C LEU A 254 -8.49 11.97 -9.67
N LYS A 255 -8.14 13.08 -10.31
CA LYS A 255 -7.99 14.38 -9.67
C LYS A 255 -9.31 14.90 -9.11
N GLU A 256 -10.37 14.91 -9.91
CA GLU A 256 -11.70 15.38 -9.51
C GLU A 256 -12.26 14.55 -8.35
N ARG A 257 -11.98 13.24 -8.35
CA ARG A 257 -12.38 12.29 -7.31
C ARG A 257 -11.42 12.21 -6.12
N ASN A 258 -10.33 12.98 -6.14
CA ASN A 258 -9.28 12.98 -5.12
C ASN A 258 -8.71 11.58 -4.82
N VAL A 259 -8.53 10.78 -5.88
CA VAL A 259 -7.96 9.43 -5.81
C VAL A 259 -6.43 9.53 -5.74
N SER A 260 -5.83 8.81 -4.80
CA SER A 260 -4.37 8.71 -4.69
C SER A 260 -3.83 7.55 -5.52
N VAL A 261 -2.68 7.71 -6.15
CA VAL A 261 -1.97 6.63 -6.85
C VAL A 261 -0.83 6.11 -5.96
N VAL A 262 -0.69 4.79 -5.83
CA VAL A 262 0.44 4.16 -5.14
C VAL A 262 1.40 3.59 -6.19
N HIS A 263 2.57 4.21 -6.30
CA HIS A 263 3.60 3.78 -7.24
C HIS A 263 4.43 2.64 -6.66
N ASN A 264 4.45 1.51 -7.36
CA ASN A 264 5.20 0.29 -7.00
C ASN A 264 6.34 0.03 -8.02
N PRO A 265 7.41 0.84 -8.05
CA PRO A 265 8.36 0.84 -9.17
C PRO A 265 9.08 -0.49 -9.38
N SER A 266 9.57 -1.14 -8.31
CA SER A 266 10.29 -2.41 -8.46
C SER A 266 9.39 -3.50 -9.05
N SER A 267 8.15 -3.60 -8.57
CA SER A 267 7.16 -4.54 -9.11
C SER A 267 6.84 -4.26 -10.57
N ASN A 268 6.55 -2.99 -10.89
CA ASN A 268 6.24 -2.59 -12.26
C ASN A 268 7.38 -2.92 -13.24
N MET A 269 8.63 -2.77 -12.83
CA MET A 269 9.79 -3.15 -13.63
C MET A 269 9.96 -4.66 -13.72
N LYS A 270 9.83 -5.37 -12.59
CA LYS A 270 10.07 -6.81 -12.50
C LYS A 270 9.07 -7.63 -13.31
N LEU A 271 7.80 -7.23 -13.30
CA LEU A 271 6.72 -7.89 -14.04
C LEU A 271 6.53 -7.34 -15.46
N ALA A 272 7.46 -6.49 -15.93
CA ALA A 272 7.39 -5.80 -17.22
C ALA A 272 6.06 -5.03 -17.44
N SER A 273 5.42 -4.59 -16.35
CA SER A 273 4.17 -3.82 -16.38
C SER A 273 4.41 -2.44 -17.00
N GLY A 274 5.54 -1.79 -16.71
CA GLY A 274 5.96 -0.55 -17.35
C GLY A 274 6.42 0.53 -16.37
N ILE A 275 6.35 1.80 -16.79
CA ILE A 275 6.79 2.95 -15.98
C ILE A 275 5.61 3.90 -15.76
N ALA A 276 5.18 4.04 -14.50
CA ALA A 276 4.11 4.98 -14.15
C ALA A 276 4.54 6.44 -14.34
N PRO A 277 3.69 7.32 -14.90
CA PRO A 277 4.03 8.72 -15.17
C PRO A 277 3.93 9.61 -13.92
N VAL A 278 4.72 9.32 -12.88
CA VAL A 278 4.63 9.97 -11.55
C VAL A 278 4.81 11.48 -11.62
N LYS A 279 5.74 11.98 -12.45
CA LYS A 279 5.92 13.43 -12.66
C LYS A 279 4.63 14.09 -13.18
N THR A 280 3.94 13.44 -14.11
CA THR A 280 2.67 13.94 -14.67
C THR A 280 1.57 13.94 -13.63
N TYR A 281 1.43 12.86 -12.85
CA TYR A 281 0.47 12.83 -11.72
C TYR A 281 0.67 14.00 -10.77
N ARG A 282 1.92 14.21 -10.31
CA ARG A 282 2.26 15.30 -9.39
C ARG A 282 2.00 16.67 -9.99
N ASN A 283 2.33 16.89 -11.26
CA ASN A 283 2.07 18.15 -11.96
C ASN A 283 0.57 18.45 -12.10
N LYS A 284 -0.26 17.42 -12.23
CA LYS A 284 -1.74 17.57 -12.25
C LYS A 284 -2.35 17.75 -10.86
N GLY A 285 -1.57 17.57 -9.79
CA GLY A 285 -2.03 17.67 -8.40
C GLY A 285 -2.62 16.37 -7.84
N ILE A 286 -2.37 15.22 -8.50
CA ILE A 286 -2.77 13.90 -7.99
C ILE A 286 -1.76 13.48 -6.91
N ASN A 287 -2.28 13.06 -5.75
CA ASN A 287 -1.44 12.54 -4.68
C ASN A 287 -0.80 11.21 -5.10
N VAL A 288 0.52 11.10 -4.91
CA VAL A 288 1.27 9.87 -5.21
C VAL A 288 1.98 9.39 -3.95
N ALA A 289 1.68 8.17 -3.54
CA ALA A 289 2.41 7.44 -2.49
C ALA A 289 3.33 6.38 -3.12
N LEU A 290 4.15 5.75 -2.28
CA LEU A 290 5.00 4.62 -2.68
C LEU A 290 4.53 3.34 -2.00
N GLY A 291 4.66 2.22 -2.70
CA GLY A 291 4.46 0.89 -2.15
C GLY A 291 5.54 -0.06 -2.63
N THR A 292 5.72 -1.16 -1.90
CA THR A 292 6.65 -2.23 -2.30
C THR A 292 5.98 -3.29 -3.14
N ASP A 293 4.65 -3.37 -3.12
CA ASP A 293 3.90 -4.55 -3.53
C ASP A 293 4.32 -5.78 -2.67
N GLY A 294 4.08 -7.00 -3.14
CA GLY A 294 4.49 -8.25 -2.51
C GLY A 294 5.96 -8.59 -2.70
N ALA A 295 6.55 -9.30 -1.74
CA ALA A 295 7.93 -9.79 -1.82
C ALA A 295 8.18 -10.84 -2.94
N SER A 296 7.13 -11.28 -3.65
CA SER A 296 7.24 -12.20 -4.79
C SER A 296 7.36 -11.48 -6.15
N SER A 297 7.00 -10.20 -6.19
CA SER A 297 7.14 -9.31 -7.36
C SER A 297 8.14 -8.16 -7.13
N ASN A 298 8.86 -8.12 -6.00
CA ASN A 298 9.83 -7.06 -5.68
C ASN A 298 11.32 -7.45 -5.79
N ASN A 299 11.99 -8.15 -4.87
CA ASN A 299 11.54 -9.14 -3.87
C ASN A 299 12.00 -8.82 -2.43
N ASN A 300 11.91 -7.56 -2.04
CA ASN A 300 12.13 -7.10 -0.66
C ASN A 300 11.06 -6.09 -0.25
N LEU A 301 11.01 -5.73 1.03
CA LEU A 301 10.04 -4.77 1.56
C LEU A 301 10.71 -3.45 1.99
N SER A 302 11.82 -3.07 1.35
CA SER A 302 12.58 -1.87 1.72
C SER A 302 12.07 -0.60 1.02
N MET A 303 11.44 0.29 1.79
CA MET A 303 10.99 1.59 1.29
C MET A 303 12.15 2.48 0.81
N MET A 304 13.33 2.37 1.43
CA MET A 304 14.54 3.08 0.98
C MET A 304 14.95 2.69 -0.44
N LYS A 305 14.86 1.39 -0.78
CA LYS A 305 15.14 0.91 -2.14
C LYS A 305 14.07 1.39 -3.11
N GLU A 306 12.78 1.31 -2.74
CA GLU A 306 11.69 1.83 -3.58
C GLU A 306 11.84 3.32 -3.87
N MET A 307 12.20 4.13 -2.87
CA MET A 307 12.44 5.58 -3.07
C MET A 307 13.59 5.84 -4.04
N ASN A 308 14.71 5.11 -3.89
CA ASN A 308 15.85 5.26 -4.79
C ASN A 308 15.48 4.90 -6.24
N ILE A 309 14.83 3.75 -6.41
CA ILE A 309 14.40 3.27 -7.72
C ILE A 309 13.38 4.22 -8.33
N ALA A 310 12.38 4.67 -7.58
CA ALA A 310 11.40 5.65 -8.05
C ALA A 310 12.08 6.92 -8.58
N ALA A 311 13.04 7.47 -7.84
CA ALA A 311 13.74 8.69 -8.23
C ALA A 311 14.55 8.52 -9.53
N LEU A 312 15.29 7.41 -9.64
CA LEU A 312 16.09 7.11 -10.84
C LEU A 312 15.20 6.80 -12.05
N LEU A 313 14.15 6.00 -11.86
CA LEU A 313 13.24 5.60 -12.93
C LEU A 313 12.51 6.82 -13.52
N GLN A 314 12.08 7.75 -12.68
CA GLN A 314 11.47 9.00 -13.15
C GLN A 314 12.45 9.92 -13.87
N THR A 315 13.76 9.79 -13.64
CA THR A 315 14.76 10.55 -14.42
C THR A 315 14.78 10.05 -15.86
N VAL A 316 14.80 8.73 -16.06
CA VAL A 316 14.79 8.11 -17.41
C VAL A 316 13.45 8.31 -18.12
N ALA A 317 12.34 8.16 -17.40
CA ALA A 317 11.00 8.29 -17.97
C ALA A 317 10.67 9.70 -18.49
N ASN A 318 11.39 10.72 -18.02
CA ASN A 318 11.15 12.12 -18.35
C ASN A 318 12.34 12.75 -19.09
N MET A 319 13.15 11.95 -19.80
CA MET A 319 14.18 12.48 -20.70
C MET A 319 13.50 13.32 -21.80
N THR A 320 13.96 14.56 -21.96
CA THR A 320 13.58 15.46 -23.05
C THR A 320 14.39 15.19 -24.30
#